data_AF-A0A849QZK8-F1
#
_entry.id   AF-A0A849QZK8-F1
#
_cell.length_a   1.000
_cell.length_b   1.000
_cell.length_c   1.000
_cell.angle_alpha   90.00
_cell.angle_beta   90.00
_cell.angle_gamma   90.00
#
_symmetry.space_group_name_H-M   'P 1'
#
loop_
_entity.id
_entity.type
_entity.pdbx_description
1 polymer ?
#
loop_
_entity_poly.entity_id
_entity_poly.type
_entity_poly.pdbx_seq_one_letter_code
_entity_poly.pdbx_strand_id
1 'polypeptide(L)' 'MVKDKSKELGGLAFVGFFFIGLAFGAYYNRWDIGAIAGLAMGFIASFIVKMKYATK' A
#
# COMPACT_ATOMS: atom_id res chain seq x y z
N MET A 1 22.55 -4.79 -8.99
CA MET A 1 21.22 -5.44 -8.96
C MET A 1 20.31 -4.98 -7.79
N VAL A 2 20.55 -3.82 -7.15
CA VAL A 2 19.78 -3.38 -5.95
C VAL A 2 18.56 -2.48 -6.30
N LYS A 3 18.50 -1.96 -7.53
CA LYS A 3 17.47 -0.99 -7.96
C LYS A 3 16.08 -1.62 -8.16
N ASP A 4 16.00 -2.95 -8.32
CA ASP A 4 14.77 -3.67 -8.65
C ASP A 4 13.91 -3.99 -7.40
N LYS A 5 14.55 -4.53 -6.35
CA LYS A 5 13.85 -4.97 -5.13
C LYS A 5 13.05 -3.86 -4.44
N SER A 6 13.49 -2.61 -4.49
CA SER A 6 12.78 -1.50 -3.83
C SER A 6 11.44 -1.17 -4.49
N LYS A 7 11.38 -1.24 -5.84
CA LYS A 7 10.13 -1.10 -6.59
C LYS A 7 9.19 -2.27 -6.32
N GLU A 8 9.75 -3.48 -6.28
CA GLU A 8 9.00 -4.71 -6.02
C GLU A 8 8.41 -4.72 -4.60
N LEU A 9 9.21 -4.33 -3.59
CA LEU A 9 8.77 -4.21 -2.19
C LEU A 9 7.73 -3.09 -1.98
N GLY A 10 7.88 -1.95 -2.66
CA GLY A 10 6.88 -0.87 -2.61
C GLY A 10 5.54 -1.30 -3.21
N GLY A 11 5.57 -2.00 -4.35
CA GLY A 11 4.38 -2.56 -4.98
C GLY A 11 3.70 -3.63 -4.11
N LEU A 12 4.47 -4.54 -3.51
CA LEU A 12 3.92 -5.56 -2.61
C LEU A 12 3.27 -4.94 -1.36
N ALA A 13 3.92 -3.92 -0.78
CA ALA A 13 3.37 -3.21 0.38
C ALA A 13 2.06 -2.51 0.02
N PHE A 14 1.99 -1.87 -1.15
CA PHE A 14 0.76 -1.26 -1.65
C PHE A 14 -0.38 -2.29 -1.76
N VAL A 15 -0.12 -3.41 -2.45
CA VAL A 15 -1.13 -4.45 -2.67
C VAL A 15 -1.59 -5.04 -1.33
N GLY A 16 -0.67 -5.29 -0.39
CA GLY A 16 -1.02 -5.78 0.95
C GLY A 16 -1.95 -4.84 1.70
N PHE A 17 -1.62 -3.55 1.77
CA PHE A 17 -2.48 -2.56 2.43
C PHE A 17 -3.82 -2.35 1.73
N PHE A 18 -3.85 -2.44 0.39
CA PHE A 18 -5.08 -2.33 -0.38
C PHE A 18 -6.04 -3.50 -0.09
N PHE A 19 -5.53 -4.74 -0.04
CA PHE A 19 -6.35 -5.90 0.31
C PHE A 19 -6.84 -5.86 1.76
N ILE A 20 -6.01 -5.38 2.69
CA ILE A 20 -6.44 -5.18 4.09
C ILE A 20 -7.57 -4.14 4.16
N GLY A 21 -7.44 -3.02 3.45
CA GLY A 21 -8.50 -2.01 3.37
C GLY A 21 -9.79 -2.55 2.77
N LEU A 22 -9.69 -3.31 1.67
CA LEU A 22 -10.85 -3.98 1.07
C LEU A 22 -11.49 -5.00 2.00
N ALA A 23 -10.71 -5.81 2.71
CA ALA A 23 -11.22 -6.76 3.69
C ALA A 23 -11.96 -6.06 4.83
N PHE A 24 -11.43 -4.90 5.28
CA PHE A 24 -12.09 -4.07 6.27
C PHE A 24 -13.41 -3.49 5.71
N GLY A 25 -13.41 -2.96 4.48
CA GLY A 25 -14.62 -2.48 3.81
C GLY A 25 -15.69 -3.56 3.63
N ALA A 26 -15.26 -4.78 3.28
CA ALA A 26 -16.14 -5.94 3.17
C ALA A 26 -16.80 -6.28 4.51
N TYR A 27 -16.04 -6.23 5.61
CA TYR A 27 -16.57 -6.50 6.96
C TYR A 27 -17.67 -5.52 7.38
N TYR A 28 -17.56 -4.25 6.98
CA TYR A 28 -18.58 -3.23 7.27
C TYR A 28 -19.65 -3.10 6.18
N ASN A 29 -19.66 -3.95 5.14
CA ASN A 29 -20.50 -3.80 3.94
C ASN A 29 -20.36 -2.44 3.23
N ARG A 30 -19.25 -1.72 3.47
CA ARG A 30 -18.95 -0.43 2.84
C ARG A 30 -17.66 -0.55 2.05
N TRP A 31 -17.77 -1.23 0.91
CA TRP A 31 -16.68 -1.46 -0.04
C TRP A 31 -16.01 -0.15 -0.47
N ASP A 32 -16.78 0.92 -0.65
CA ASP A 32 -16.26 2.25 -0.99
C ASP A 32 -15.27 2.76 0.06
N ILE A 33 -15.61 2.62 1.34
CA ILE A 33 -14.75 3.08 2.45
C ILE A 33 -13.49 2.21 2.54
N GLY A 34 -13.64 0.89 2.37
CA GLY A 34 -12.50 -0.02 2.36
C GLY A 34 -11.53 0.23 1.21
N ALA A 35 -12.05 0.49 0.01
CA ALA A 35 -11.24 0.82 -1.15
C ALA A 35 -10.49 2.15 -0.95
N ILE A 36 -11.17 3.20 -0.45
CA ILE A 36 -10.55 4.50 -0.17
C ILE A 36 -9.49 4.37 0.93
N ALA A 37 -9.79 3.66 2.03
CA ALA A 37 -8.86 3.45 3.13
C ALA A 37 -7.64 2.62 2.69
N GLY A 38 -7.86 1.54 1.92
CA GLY A 38 -6.81 0.69 1.37
C GLY A 38 -5.91 1.44 0.38
N LEU A 39 -6.48 2.26 -0.48
CA LEU A 39 -5.72 3.13 -1.39
C LEU A 39 -4.90 4.16 -0.61
N ALA A 40 -5.51 4.83 0.38
CA ALA A 40 -4.82 5.82 1.20
C ALA A 40 -3.62 5.21 1.94
N MET A 41 -3.80 4.06 2.59
CA MET A 41 -2.70 3.34 3.26
C MET A 41 -1.65 2.84 2.27
N GLY A 42 -2.05 2.32 1.10
CA GLY A 42 -1.13 1.87 0.07
C GLY A 42 -0.23 3.00 -0.45
N PHE A 43 -0.80 4.18 -0.69
CA PHE A 43 -0.04 5.37 -1.09
C PHE A 43 0.93 5.83 0.01
N ILE A 44 0.50 5.85 1.28
CA ILE A 44 1.35 6.20 2.42
C ILE A 44 2.52 5.21 2.53
N ALA A 45 2.25 3.90 2.46
CA ALA A 45 3.28 2.87 2.52
C ALA A 45 4.30 3.00 1.37
N SER A 46 3.81 3.21 0.14
CA SER A 46 4.66 3.43 -1.03
C SER A 46 5.50 4.70 -0.90
N PHE A 47 4.94 5.77 -0.32
CA PHE A 47 5.64 7.02 -0.08
C PHE A 47 6.74 6.88 0.99
N ILE A 48 6.45 6.20 2.10
CA ILE A 48 7.44 5.92 3.16
C ILE A 48 8.58 5.06 2.62
N VAL A 49 8.26 4.01 1.85
CA VAL A 49 9.27 3.16 1.19
C VAL A 49 10.11 4.03 0.25
N LYS A 50 9.48 4.84 -0.61
CA LYS A 50 10.21 5.72 -1.53
C LYS A 50 11.11 6.71 -0.79
N MET A 51 10.66 7.34 0.30
CA MET A 51 11.47 8.25 1.13
C MET A 51 12.67 7.53 1.78
N LYS A 52 12.44 6.33 2.30
CA LYS A 52 13.48 5.54 2.98
C LYS A 52 14.57 5.04 2.01
N TYR A 53 14.20 4.76 0.76
CA TYR A 53 15.15 4.36 -0.28
C TYR A 53 15.70 5.52 -1.12
N ALA A 54 15.06 6.69 -1.12
CA ALA A 54 15.56 7.90 -1.80
C ALA A 54 16.60 8.68 -0.97
N THR A 55 16.66 8.45 0.35
CA THR A 55 17.61 9.11 1.28
C THR A 55 18.92 8.31 1.44
N LYS A 56 19.16 7.29 0.61
CA LYS A 56 20.39 6.49 0.64
C LYS A 56 21.12 6.59 -0.69
#